data_AF-A0A7S0VZ45-F1
#
_entry.id   AF-A0A7S0VZ45-F1
#
_cell.length_a   1.000
_cell.length_b   1.000
_cell.length_c   1.000
_cell.angle_alpha   90.00
_cell.angle_beta   90.00
_cell.angle_gamma   90.00
#
_symmetry.space_group_name_H-M   'P 1'
#
loop_
_entity.id
_entity.type
_entity.pdbx_description
1 polymer ?
#
loop_
_entity_poly.entity_id
_entity_poly.type
_entity_poly.pdbx_seq_one_letter_code
_entity_poly.pdbx_strand_id
1 'polypeptide(L)'
;WLSKSMVHDVPWLIDKEVADPDSNVTFGMIKSTGDGSVPLLSLGYMCHRGWKTKHFNPGGTPVSTKEYPHRPVSSMTDIRGGPTSGDHVDIMGNHQLLEDVIRVASGEVVAEVVLSDIARVSDRVGLEGRIAAQ
;
A
#
# COMPACT_ATOMS: atom_id res chain seq x y z
N TRP A 1 -32.86 34.98 0.40
CA TRP A 1 -31.74 34.73 -0.54
C TRP A 1 -30.75 33.69 -0.04
N LEU A 2 -31.23 32.71 0.76
CA LEU A 2 -30.42 31.57 1.23
C LEU A 2 -31.11 30.27 0.85
N SER A 3 -30.27 29.34 0.37
CA SER A 3 -30.41 27.89 0.44
C SER A 3 -31.63 27.25 -0.24
N LYS A 4 -31.42 26.76 -1.45
CA LYS A 4 -31.93 25.44 -1.82
C LYS A 4 -30.80 24.66 -2.48
N SER A 5 -30.01 24.02 -1.60
CA SER A 5 -28.94 23.11 -1.95
C SER A 5 -29.47 22.03 -2.90
N MET A 6 -28.81 21.92 -4.05
CA MET A 6 -29.06 20.97 -5.12
C MET A 6 -28.61 19.57 -4.66
N VAL A 7 -29.42 18.90 -3.83
CA VAL A 7 -29.22 17.51 -3.35
C VAL A 7 -30.36 16.60 -3.83
N HIS A 8 -30.88 16.85 -5.02
CA HIS A 8 -31.85 15.96 -5.66
C HIS A 8 -31.18 15.48 -6.96
N ASP A 9 -30.77 14.20 -6.97
CA ASP A 9 -30.44 13.33 -8.12
C ASP A 9 -29.27 12.34 -7.90
N VAL A 10 -28.96 11.94 -6.65
CA VAL A 10 -28.10 10.77 -6.39
C VAL A 10 -28.95 9.61 -5.84
N PRO A 11 -29.14 8.51 -6.60
CA PRO A 11 -30.02 7.41 -6.20
C PRO A 11 -29.52 6.62 -4.99
N TRP A 12 -28.21 6.70 -4.70
CA TRP A 12 -27.56 6.01 -3.58
C TRP A 12 -26.47 6.89 -2.99
N LEU A 13 -26.35 6.88 -1.67
CA LEU A 13 -25.32 7.58 -0.92
C LEU A 13 -24.68 6.58 0.06
N ILE A 14 -23.37 6.69 0.25
CA ILE A 14 -22.68 5.98 1.32
C ILE A 14 -23.06 6.65 2.64
N ASP A 15 -23.60 5.88 3.57
CA ASP A 15 -23.83 6.34 4.93
C ASP A 15 -22.49 6.50 5.65
N LYS A 16 -22.08 7.76 5.84
CA LYS A 16 -20.81 8.13 6.47
C LYS A 16 -20.87 8.07 7.99
N GLU A 17 -22.06 7.89 8.58
CA GLU A 17 -22.24 7.79 10.03
C GLU A 17 -21.98 6.35 10.52
N VAL A 18 -22.04 5.36 9.61
CA VAL A 18 -21.71 3.98 9.93
C VAL A 18 -20.21 3.85 10.23
N ALA A 19 -19.92 3.42 11.46
CA ALA A 19 -18.60 3.03 11.92
C ALA A 19 -18.72 1.77 12.79
N ASP A 20 -17.83 0.81 12.54
CA ASP A 20 -17.73 -0.43 13.33
C ASP A 20 -16.24 -0.80 13.45
N PRO A 21 -15.62 -0.57 14.61
CA PRO A 21 -14.22 -0.89 14.84
C PRO A 21 -13.90 -2.38 14.67
N ASP A 22 -14.82 -3.28 15.04
CA ASP A 22 -14.57 -4.73 15.01
C ASP A 22 -14.47 -5.25 13.57
N SER A 23 -15.22 -4.64 12.65
CA SER A 23 -15.21 -4.96 11.22
C SER A 23 -14.32 -4.03 10.38
N ASN A 24 -13.50 -3.17 11.01
CA ASN A 24 -12.70 -2.14 10.34
C ASN A 24 -13.51 -1.18 9.43
N VAL A 25 -14.75 -0.86 9.82
CA VAL A 25 -15.60 0.07 9.06
C VAL A 25 -15.42 1.50 9.56
N THR A 26 -15.10 2.43 8.66
CA THR A 26 -15.08 3.87 8.92
C THR A 26 -15.72 4.61 7.76
N PHE A 27 -16.61 5.57 8.04
CA PHE A 27 -17.33 6.35 7.02
C PHE A 27 -18.10 5.46 6.02
N GLY A 28 -18.68 4.37 6.50
CA GLY A 28 -19.38 3.40 5.65
C GLY A 28 -18.46 2.56 4.74
N MET A 29 -17.14 2.59 4.94
CA MET A 29 -16.16 1.84 4.15
C MET A 29 -15.39 0.84 5.02
N ILE A 30 -15.25 -0.39 4.54
CA ILE A 30 -14.35 -1.38 5.14
C ILE A 30 -12.92 -1.04 4.74
N LYS A 31 -12.05 -0.86 5.72
CA LYS A 31 -10.62 -0.59 5.51
C LYS A 31 -9.81 -1.87 5.59
N SER A 32 -8.70 -1.89 4.86
CA SER A 32 -7.67 -2.92 4.93
C SER A 32 -6.29 -2.29 5.11
N THR A 33 -5.29 -3.10 5.41
CA THR A 33 -3.87 -2.68 5.39
C THR A 33 -3.44 -2.21 4.01
N GLY A 34 -2.62 -1.17 3.93
CA GLY A 34 -2.15 -0.53 2.69
C GLY A 34 -1.40 0.77 2.99
N ASP A 35 -1.20 1.59 1.97
CA ASP A 35 -0.56 2.92 2.08
C ASP A 35 -1.58 4.09 2.14
N GLY A 36 -2.82 3.78 2.53
CA GLY A 36 -3.94 4.73 2.55
C GLY A 36 -4.67 4.88 1.21
N SER A 37 -4.09 4.44 0.08
CA SER A 37 -4.74 4.45 -1.24
C SER A 37 -4.81 3.06 -1.88
N VAL A 38 -3.73 2.29 -1.76
CA VAL A 38 -3.52 1.00 -2.41
C VAL A 38 -3.45 -0.09 -1.34
N PRO A 39 -4.20 -1.20 -1.49
CA PRO A 39 -4.18 -2.28 -0.51
C PRO A 39 -2.84 -3.03 -0.52
N LEU A 40 -2.44 -3.57 0.63
CA LEU A 40 -1.19 -4.32 0.83
C LEU A 40 -0.98 -5.42 -0.23
N LEU A 41 -2.05 -6.13 -0.59
CA LEU A 41 -2.00 -7.15 -1.64
C LEU A 41 -1.50 -6.55 -2.95
N SER A 42 -2.03 -5.41 -3.38
CA SER A 42 -1.59 -4.78 -4.63
C SER A 42 -0.18 -4.19 -4.54
N LEU A 43 0.25 -3.72 -3.36
CA LEU A 43 1.58 -3.16 -3.15
C LEU A 43 2.69 -4.22 -3.16
N GLY A 44 2.46 -5.36 -2.51
CA GLY A 44 3.53 -6.31 -2.19
C GLY A 44 3.49 -7.62 -2.97
N TYR A 45 2.36 -8.01 -3.54
CA TYR A 45 2.17 -9.38 -4.02
C TYR A 45 3.18 -9.82 -5.09
N MET A 46 3.38 -8.99 -6.11
CA MET A 46 4.28 -9.32 -7.20
C MET A 46 5.74 -9.35 -6.73
N CYS A 47 6.16 -8.39 -5.92
CA CYS A 47 7.52 -8.31 -5.38
C CYS A 47 7.82 -9.47 -4.43
N HIS A 48 6.84 -9.85 -3.60
CA HIS A 48 7.00 -10.91 -2.61
C HIS A 48 6.97 -12.31 -3.23
N ARG A 49 6.06 -12.57 -4.19
CA ARG A 49 5.86 -13.91 -4.78
C ARG A 49 6.00 -13.92 -6.30
N GLY A 50 5.20 -13.12 -7.01
CA GLY A 50 5.05 -13.22 -8.47
C GLY A 50 6.38 -13.18 -9.22
N TRP A 51 7.12 -12.08 -9.11
CA TRP A 51 8.42 -11.86 -9.77
C TRP A 51 9.57 -12.68 -9.18
N LYS A 52 9.35 -13.41 -8.08
CA LYS A 52 10.30 -14.41 -7.57
C LYS A 52 10.15 -15.78 -8.26
N THR A 53 9.18 -15.93 -9.17
CA THR A 53 8.99 -17.15 -9.97
C THR A 53 9.56 -17.01 -11.37
N LYS A 54 9.97 -18.14 -11.97
CA LYS A 54 10.47 -18.18 -13.37
C LYS A 54 9.42 -17.78 -14.41
N HIS A 55 8.14 -17.98 -14.12
CA HIS A 55 7.05 -17.67 -15.03
C HIS A 55 6.93 -16.15 -15.26
N PHE A 56 6.99 -15.35 -14.21
CA PHE A 56 6.89 -13.88 -14.30
C PHE A 56 8.25 -13.17 -14.35
N ASN A 57 9.35 -13.87 -14.07
CA ASN A 57 10.72 -13.35 -14.15
C ASN A 57 11.66 -14.41 -14.75
N PRO A 58 11.56 -14.67 -16.07
CA PRO A 58 12.37 -15.67 -16.74
C PRO A 58 13.87 -15.32 -16.77
N GLY A 59 14.20 -14.03 -16.70
CA GLY A 59 15.58 -13.54 -16.63
C GLY A 59 16.23 -13.71 -15.26
N GLY A 60 15.47 -14.09 -14.23
CA GLY A 60 16.00 -14.30 -12.88
C GLY A 60 16.59 -13.03 -12.26
N THR A 61 16.09 -11.85 -12.64
CA THR A 61 16.53 -10.59 -12.05
C THR A 61 16.26 -10.60 -10.54
N PRO A 62 17.22 -10.23 -9.68
CA PRO A 62 17.00 -10.17 -8.24
C PRO A 62 15.84 -9.23 -7.88
N VAL A 63 14.95 -9.68 -7.00
CA VAL A 63 13.81 -8.90 -6.50
C VAL A 63 13.90 -8.80 -4.98
N SER A 64 13.96 -7.58 -4.47
CA SER A 64 14.00 -7.26 -3.03
C SER A 64 12.80 -6.39 -2.68
N THR A 65 12.08 -6.75 -1.61
CA THR A 65 10.94 -5.96 -1.12
C THR A 65 11.39 -5.11 0.07
N LYS A 66 11.06 -3.82 0.05
CA LYS A 66 11.35 -2.91 1.17
C LYS A 66 10.07 -2.24 1.64
N GLU A 67 9.72 -2.45 2.89
CA GLU A 67 8.57 -1.83 3.53
C GLU A 67 8.99 -0.67 4.43
N TYR A 68 8.31 0.46 4.28
CA TYR A 68 8.52 1.67 5.06
C TYR A 68 7.29 1.90 5.95
N PRO A 69 7.37 1.60 7.26
CA PRO A 69 6.23 1.75 8.14
C PRO A 69 5.87 3.23 8.29
N HIS A 70 4.58 3.55 8.14
CA HIS A 70 4.06 4.89 8.33
C HIS A 70 4.25 5.34 9.79
N ARG A 71 5.17 6.28 10.03
CA ARG A 71 5.47 6.86 11.36
C ARG A 71 5.46 8.39 11.28
N PRO A 72 4.29 9.02 11.17
CA PRO A 72 4.23 10.44 10.92
C PRO A 72 4.67 11.22 12.17
N VAL A 73 5.36 12.33 11.97
CA VAL A 73 5.60 13.30 13.03
C VAL A 73 4.46 14.30 13.03
N SER A 74 3.71 14.35 14.13
CA SER A 74 2.62 15.33 14.29
C SER A 74 3.20 16.67 14.73
N SER A 75 3.78 17.43 13.79
CA SER A 75 4.13 18.84 13.98
C SER A 75 3.32 19.69 13.01
N MET A 76 2.89 20.88 13.44
CA MET A 76 2.20 21.86 12.58
C MET A 76 3.01 22.26 11.34
N THR A 77 4.31 21.99 11.32
CA THR A 77 5.23 22.25 10.20
C THR A 77 5.22 21.16 9.12
N ASP A 78 4.71 19.96 9.43
CA ASP A 78 4.80 18.78 8.55
C ASP A 78 3.41 18.37 8.05
N ILE A 79 2.84 19.19 7.15
CA ILE A 79 1.53 18.97 6.51
C ILE A 79 1.47 17.62 5.75
N ARG A 80 2.63 17.00 5.48
CA ARG A 80 2.80 15.72 4.77
C ARG A 80 3.24 14.56 5.68
N GLY A 81 2.91 14.61 6.98
CA GLY A 81 3.29 13.57 7.94
C GLY A 81 4.79 13.51 8.28
N GLY A 82 5.62 14.31 7.62
CA GLY A 82 7.05 14.47 7.89
C GLY A 82 7.92 13.31 7.37
N PRO A 83 9.21 13.26 7.75
CA PRO A 83 10.24 12.54 6.99
C PRO A 83 10.14 11.01 7.06
N THR A 84 9.28 10.45 7.90
CA THR A 84 9.06 9.00 8.03
C THR A 84 7.61 8.58 7.71
N SER A 85 6.84 9.45 7.06
CA SER A 85 5.52 9.10 6.53
C SER A 85 5.66 8.02 5.45
N GLY A 86 4.76 7.03 5.51
CA GLY A 86 4.66 5.93 4.55
C GLY A 86 3.35 5.93 3.76
N ASP A 87 2.59 7.02 3.82
CA ASP A 87 1.35 7.15 3.06
C ASP A 87 1.64 7.37 1.57
N HIS A 88 0.70 6.96 0.72
CA HIS A 88 0.84 6.84 -0.73
C HIS A 88 1.57 8.01 -1.41
N VAL A 89 1.21 9.25 -1.07
CA VAL A 89 1.83 10.46 -1.66
C VAL A 89 3.04 10.92 -0.85
N ASP A 90 2.95 10.83 0.48
CA ASP A 90 3.96 11.35 1.40
C ASP A 90 5.24 10.52 1.39
N ILE A 91 5.17 9.26 0.95
CA ILE A 91 6.31 8.35 0.85
C ILE A 91 7.43 8.92 -0.03
N MET A 92 7.12 9.81 -0.98
CA MET A 92 8.13 10.51 -1.80
C MET A 92 9.05 11.42 -0.96
N GLY A 93 8.60 11.86 0.21
CA GLY A 93 9.40 12.62 1.18
C GLY A 93 10.04 11.75 2.26
N ASN A 94 9.89 10.43 2.20
CA ASN A 94 10.42 9.53 3.20
C ASN A 94 11.94 9.43 3.10
N HIS A 95 12.66 9.81 4.16
CA HIS A 95 14.11 9.88 4.12
C HIS A 95 14.76 8.50 3.92
N GLN A 96 14.17 7.43 4.47
CA GLN A 96 14.70 6.06 4.33
C GLN A 96 14.52 5.57 2.90
N LEU A 97 13.37 5.86 2.27
CA LEU A 97 13.17 5.55 0.85
C LEU A 97 14.18 6.29 -0.02
N LEU A 98 14.34 7.61 0.20
CA LEU A 98 15.25 8.43 -0.59
C LEU A 98 16.71 7.96 -0.44
N GLU A 99 17.12 7.59 0.76
CA GLU A 99 18.43 6.99 1.03
C GLU A 99 18.61 5.68 0.25
N ASP A 100 17.66 4.76 0.36
CA ASP A 100 17.72 3.47 -0.35
C ASP A 100 17.70 3.65 -1.88
N VAL A 101 16.98 4.63 -2.43
CA VAL A 101 17.02 4.97 -3.87
C VAL A 101 18.41 5.44 -4.30
N ILE A 102 19.03 6.33 -3.53
CA ILE A 102 20.39 6.82 -3.82
C ILE A 102 21.41 5.68 -3.75
N ARG A 103 21.29 4.79 -2.77
CA ARG A 103 22.14 3.60 -2.63
C ARG A 103 22.02 2.68 -3.83
N VAL A 104 20.79 2.38 -4.28
CA VAL A 104 20.55 1.58 -5.50
C VAL A 104 21.13 2.28 -6.74
N ALA A 105 20.92 3.58 -6.89
CA ALA A 105 21.47 4.36 -8.00
C ALA A 105 23.01 4.40 -8.00
N SER A 106 23.63 4.23 -6.82
CA SER A 106 25.08 4.13 -6.64
C SER A 106 25.63 2.71 -6.84
N GLY A 107 24.77 1.74 -7.16
CA GLY A 107 25.15 0.33 -7.39
C GLY A 107 25.13 -0.55 -6.13
N GLU A 108 24.59 -0.07 -5.00
CA GLU A 108 24.46 -0.90 -3.80
C GLU A 108 23.23 -1.80 -3.85
N VAL A 109 23.34 -2.96 -3.19
CA VAL A 109 22.19 -3.85 -2.94
C VAL A 109 21.54 -3.49 -1.62
N VAL A 110 20.26 -3.12 -1.66
CA VAL A 110 19.47 -2.83 -0.47
C VAL A 110 18.84 -4.12 0.06
N ALA A 111 18.98 -4.35 1.36
CA ALA A 111 18.45 -5.52 2.05
C ALA A 111 16.92 -5.51 2.09
N GLU A 112 16.34 -6.69 1.84
CA GLU A 112 14.90 -6.94 1.94
C GLU A 112 14.43 -6.71 3.39
N VAL A 113 13.33 -5.99 3.54
CA VAL A 113 12.66 -5.74 4.82
C VAL A 113 11.17 -5.89 4.60
N VAL A 114 10.60 -6.94 5.19
CA VAL A 114 9.17 -7.25 5.16
C VAL A 114 8.68 -7.25 6.60
N LEU A 115 7.77 -6.33 6.91
CA LEU A 115 7.19 -6.12 8.24
C LEU A 115 5.72 -6.53 8.30
N SER A 116 5.04 -6.49 7.15
CA SER A 116 3.62 -6.75 6.99
C SER A 116 3.31 -8.24 6.86
N ASP A 117 2.01 -8.54 6.91
CA ASP A 117 1.43 -9.85 6.68
C ASP A 117 1.44 -10.29 5.20
N ILE A 118 2.24 -9.66 4.32
CA ILE A 118 2.19 -9.89 2.88
C ILE A 118 2.36 -11.36 2.48
N ALA A 119 3.18 -12.14 3.21
CA ALA A 119 3.33 -13.58 2.97
C ALA A 119 1.98 -14.30 3.10
N ARG A 120 1.31 -14.13 4.24
CA ARG A 120 0.00 -14.73 4.53
C ARG A 120 -1.09 -14.25 3.56
N VAL A 121 -1.07 -12.98 3.17
CA VAL A 121 -2.03 -12.43 2.20
C VAL A 121 -1.77 -13.00 0.81
N SER A 122 -0.50 -13.17 0.43
CA SER A 122 -0.09 -13.74 -0.85
C SER A 122 -0.43 -15.21 -1.00
N ASP A 123 -0.35 -16.00 0.09
CA ASP A 123 -0.68 -17.44 0.08
C ASP A 123 -2.14 -17.75 -0.29
N ARG A 124 -3.03 -16.77 -0.08
CA ARG A 124 -4.44 -16.90 -0.45
C ARG A 124 -4.69 -16.71 -1.94
N VAL A 125 -3.71 -16.19 -2.68
CA VAL A 125 -3.82 -15.99 -4.12
C VAL A 125 -3.32 -17.26 -4.83
N GLY A 126 -4.25 -18.04 -5.37
CA GLY A 126 -3.96 -19.30 -6.04
C GLY A 126 -3.31 -19.14 -7.43
N LEU A 127 -2.06 -18.65 -7.50
CA LEU A 127 -1.30 -18.60 -8.75
C LEU A 127 -0.88 -19.98 -9.24
N GLU A 128 -0.48 -20.87 -8.34
CA GLU A 128 0.12 -22.16 -8.70
C GLU A 128 -0.88 -23.07 -9.45
N GLY A 129 -2.15 -23.04 -9.05
CA GLY A 129 -3.20 -23.78 -9.75
C GLY A 129 -3.55 -23.25 -11.15
N ARG A 130 -3.15 -22.02 -11.50
CA ARG A 130 -3.39 -21.42 -12.83
C ARG A 130 -2.20 -21.55 -13.76
N ILE A 131 -0.98 -21.53 -13.21
CA ILE A 131 0.26 -21.71 -13.98
C ILE A 131 0.46 -23.20 -14.33
N ALA A 132 0.04 -24.13 -13.47
CA ALA A 132 0.10 -25.57 -13.75
C ALA A 132 -0.95 -26.05 -14.79
N ALA A 133 -1.91 -25.21 -15.15
CA ALA A 133 -2.98 -25.50 -16.10
C ALA A 133 -2.69 -24.98 -17.53
N GLN A 134 -1.49 -24.43 -17.77
CA GLN A 134 -0.98 -23.97 -19.08
C GLN A 134 0.30 -24.72 -19.45
#